data_AF-A0A382PAW7-F1
#
_entry.id   AF-A0A382PAW7-F1
#
_cell.length_a   1.000
_cell.length_b   1.000
_cell.length_c   1.000
_cell.angle_alpha   90.00
_cell.angle_beta   90.00
_cell.angle_gamma   90.00
#
_symmetry.space_group_name_H-M   'P 1'
#
loop_
_entity.id
_entity.type
_entity.pdbx_description
1 polymer ?
#
loop_
_entity_poly.entity_id
_entity_poly.type
_entity_poly.pdbx_seq_one_letter_code
_entity_poly.pdbx_strand_id
1 'polypeptide(L)'
;MMDEISWIKASTIYSNSNFLVGRMYRNWLTTDNKEGRQKALIQLISFDHSGRVERPSWIYKPNDPMYMLNRSSGMKSSTKRNVKFEKWGEPLEEEYIVTLTKKNEEGEEYNVEQVEKVTIGFSLAPKELREPHDGTDAGNLDYGRHMKKNIGVSIMRSGRELELETKFVSSKDPRNRWWGAEVHFSPGLDKILGVTNNKQHAKKLSAVANKDWDDFEEGKETDLQIKKRLKIEDPGLYICLDIATKVRNNISKMMETIAKARTSSKSGRKKRHADSPERKGTEATKVRKEEGHEGESDPDEKELSKDERMERLEEFLQKIEADNPSEALGDITDTGLKYTFA
;
A
#
# COMPACT_ATOMS: atom_id res chain seq x y z
N MET A 1 -13.53 48.35 3.16
CA MET A 1 -14.20 47.52 2.14
C MET A 1 -14.02 46.08 2.60
N MET A 2 -14.95 45.61 3.43
CA MET A 2 -14.95 44.26 4.01
C MET A 2 -15.88 43.42 3.12
N ASP A 3 -15.57 43.37 1.84
CA ASP A 3 -16.30 42.61 0.84
C ASP A 3 -15.60 41.26 0.63
N GLU A 4 -16.41 40.22 0.45
CA GLU A 4 -16.07 38.81 0.18
C GLU A 4 -16.05 37.81 1.37
N ILE A 5 -16.81 38.05 2.44
CA ILE A 5 -17.30 36.91 3.25
C ILE A 5 -18.61 36.42 2.64
N SER A 6 -18.51 35.52 1.66
CA SER A 6 -19.69 34.77 1.23
C SER A 6 -20.15 33.89 2.40
N TRP A 7 -21.39 34.08 2.86
CA TRP A 7 -21.94 33.33 3.99
C TRP A 7 -22.14 31.87 3.60
N ILE A 8 -21.12 31.04 3.84
CA ILE A 8 -21.21 29.59 3.67
C ILE A 8 -22.02 29.03 4.83
N LYS A 9 -23.15 28.37 4.53
CA LYS A 9 -23.96 27.67 5.56
C LYS A 9 -23.07 26.69 6.34
N ALA A 10 -23.25 26.62 7.66
CA ALA A 10 -22.48 25.69 8.50
C ALA A 10 -22.56 24.22 8.02
N SER A 11 -23.70 23.80 7.47
CA SER A 11 -23.88 22.49 6.82
C SER A 11 -22.93 22.24 5.65
N THR A 12 -22.60 23.29 4.90
CA THR A 12 -21.67 23.24 3.76
C THR A 12 -20.23 23.15 4.25
N ILE A 13 -19.88 23.89 5.31
CA ILE A 13 -18.57 23.78 5.98
C ILE A 13 -18.38 22.34 6.46
N TYR A 14 -19.36 21.77 7.16
CA TYR A 14 -19.30 20.38 7.60
C TYR A 14 -19.13 19.42 6.42
N SER A 15 -19.98 19.51 5.40
CA SER A 15 -19.92 18.62 4.23
C SER A 15 -18.56 18.64 3.52
N ASN A 16 -17.95 19.82 3.41
CA ASN A 16 -16.66 19.99 2.74
C ASN A 16 -15.45 19.65 3.62
N SER A 17 -15.57 19.77 4.94
CA SER A 17 -14.46 19.49 5.87
C SER A 17 -14.51 18.11 6.51
N ASN A 18 -15.67 17.45 6.56
CA ASN A 18 -15.85 16.19 7.29
C ASN A 18 -14.90 15.10 6.84
N PHE A 19 -14.69 14.98 5.54
CA PHE A 19 -13.79 13.98 4.98
C PHE A 19 -12.33 14.20 5.39
N LEU A 20 -11.88 15.46 5.39
CA LEU A 20 -10.51 15.85 5.73
C LEU A 20 -10.27 15.78 7.24
N VAL A 21 -11.10 16.46 8.04
CA VAL A 21 -10.99 16.49 9.51
C VAL A 21 -11.14 15.08 10.08
N GLY A 22 -12.09 14.31 9.55
CA GLY A 22 -12.29 12.91 9.90
C GLY A 22 -11.06 12.03 9.66
N ARG A 23 -10.29 12.32 8.60
CA ARG A 23 -9.06 11.59 8.26
C ARG A 23 -7.87 12.04 9.09
N MET A 24 -7.70 13.36 9.22
CA MET A 24 -6.65 13.99 10.04
C MET A 24 -6.63 13.49 11.48
N TYR A 25 -7.82 13.39 12.08
CA TYR A 25 -7.98 13.05 13.48
C TYR A 25 -8.56 11.65 13.69
N ARG A 26 -8.55 10.78 12.67
CA ARG A 26 -9.19 9.45 12.72
C ARG A 26 -8.81 8.67 13.98
N ASN A 27 -7.52 8.65 14.34
CA ASN A 27 -7.04 7.93 15.51
C ASN A 27 -7.67 8.47 16.80
N TRP A 28 -7.78 9.79 16.97
CA TRP A 28 -8.42 10.36 18.18
C TRP A 28 -9.93 10.15 18.21
N LEU A 29 -10.56 10.09 17.03
CA LEU A 29 -11.99 9.83 16.87
C LEU A 29 -12.37 8.35 17.02
N THR A 30 -11.42 7.41 16.86
CA THR A 30 -11.64 5.96 16.97
C THR A 30 -11.01 5.28 18.17
N THR A 31 -10.02 5.87 18.83
CA THR A 31 -9.30 5.12 19.87
C THR A 31 -10.19 4.86 21.08
N ASP A 32 -10.51 3.59 21.28
CA ASP A 32 -10.88 2.95 22.53
C ASP A 32 -9.59 2.59 23.28
N ASN A 33 -9.23 3.35 24.31
CA ASN A 33 -8.34 2.81 25.33
C ASN A 33 -9.24 2.07 26.34
N LYS A 34 -9.53 0.80 26.08
CA LYS A 34 -10.09 -0.20 27.02
C LYS A 34 -11.49 0.06 27.64
N GLU A 35 -12.13 1.22 27.47
CA GLU A 35 -13.37 1.58 28.21
C GLU A 35 -14.57 2.07 27.35
N GLY A 36 -14.55 1.91 26.02
CA GLY A 36 -15.71 2.26 25.19
C GLY A 36 -15.87 3.76 24.90
N ARG A 37 -14.83 4.58 25.09
CA ARG A 37 -14.86 6.05 24.94
C ARG A 37 -13.87 6.53 23.89
N GLN A 38 -14.35 7.39 22.98
CA GLN A 38 -13.53 8.14 22.03
C GLN A 38 -12.55 9.07 22.78
N LYS A 39 -11.28 9.14 22.36
CA LYS A 39 -10.31 10.10 22.94
C LYS A 39 -10.70 11.55 22.70
N ALA A 40 -11.42 11.83 21.61
CA ALA A 40 -11.95 13.16 21.30
C ALA A 40 -13.26 13.08 20.54
N LEU A 41 -14.13 14.07 20.76
CA LEU A 41 -15.30 14.36 19.94
C LEU A 41 -15.08 15.72 19.28
N ILE A 42 -15.13 15.77 17.96
CA ILE A 42 -15.08 17.03 17.21
C ILE A 42 -16.49 17.30 16.69
N GLN A 43 -17.02 18.47 17.06
CA GLN A 43 -18.36 18.91 16.69
C GLN A 43 -18.32 20.30 16.08
N LEU A 44 -19.00 20.49 14.95
CA LEU A 44 -19.32 21.80 14.42
C LEU A 44 -20.66 22.23 15.00
N ILE A 45 -20.66 23.33 15.76
CA ILE A 45 -21.87 23.95 16.31
C ILE A 45 -22.04 25.30 15.61
N SER A 46 -23.23 25.54 15.09
CA SER A 46 -23.56 26.85 14.51
C SER A 46 -24.19 27.75 15.58
N PHE A 47 -23.93 29.05 15.54
CA PHE A 47 -24.55 30.03 16.44
C PHE A 47 -25.17 31.15 15.60
N ASP A 48 -26.23 31.78 16.10
CA ASP A 48 -26.60 33.10 15.62
C ASP A 48 -25.96 34.20 16.46
N HIS A 49 -26.12 35.43 15.97
CA HIS A 49 -25.64 36.64 16.62
C HIS A 49 -26.16 36.81 18.07
N SER A 50 -27.31 36.22 18.43
CA SER A 50 -27.90 36.34 19.77
C SER A 50 -27.52 35.19 20.71
N GLY A 51 -27.01 34.06 20.19
CA GLY A 51 -26.61 32.87 20.94
C GLY A 51 -27.76 32.08 21.60
N ARG A 52 -29.04 32.37 21.28
CA ARG A 52 -30.21 31.95 22.07
C ARG A 52 -30.95 30.70 21.58
N VAL A 53 -30.55 30.07 20.48
CA VAL A 53 -31.28 28.94 19.87
C VAL A 53 -30.41 27.70 19.77
N GLU A 54 -30.95 26.53 20.13
CA GLU A 54 -30.37 25.23 19.77
C GLU A 54 -30.23 25.14 18.25
N ARG A 55 -28.99 25.11 17.79
CA ARG A 55 -28.66 25.10 16.38
C ARG A 55 -28.23 23.71 15.96
N PRO A 56 -28.39 23.37 14.67
CA PRO A 56 -27.90 22.10 14.16
C PRO A 56 -26.42 21.97 14.46
N SER A 57 -26.07 20.79 14.95
CA SER A 57 -24.70 20.41 15.25
C SER A 57 -24.33 19.18 14.44
N TRP A 58 -23.06 19.11 14.05
CA TRP A 58 -22.56 18.02 13.23
C TRP A 58 -21.32 17.42 13.87
N ILE A 59 -21.34 16.10 14.05
CA ILE A 59 -20.21 15.35 14.60
C ILE A 59 -19.33 14.86 13.46
N TYR A 60 -18.04 15.17 13.53
CA TYR A 60 -17.06 14.65 12.59
C TYR A 60 -16.86 13.16 12.79
N LYS A 61 -16.89 12.41 11.69
CA LYS A 61 -16.69 10.96 11.73
C LYS A 61 -15.27 10.61 11.29
N PRO A 62 -14.63 9.63 11.94
CA PRO A 62 -13.34 9.13 11.49
C PRO A 62 -13.39 8.66 10.04
N ASN A 63 -12.31 8.86 9.29
CA ASN A 63 -12.15 8.40 7.92
C ASN A 63 -10.77 7.76 7.77
N ASP A 64 -10.75 6.44 7.65
CA ASP A 64 -9.53 5.63 7.60
C ASP A 64 -9.15 5.27 6.15
N PRO A 65 -8.02 5.78 5.62
CA PRO A 65 -7.52 5.37 4.31
C PRO A 65 -7.12 3.89 4.24
N MET A 66 -6.81 3.29 5.38
CA MET A 66 -6.45 1.87 5.48
C MET A 66 -7.66 0.94 5.58
N TYR A 67 -8.86 1.46 5.85
CA TYR A 67 -10.08 0.66 6.05
C TYR A 67 -9.91 -0.49 7.06
N MET A 68 -9.03 -0.34 8.05
CA MET A 68 -8.79 -1.33 9.11
C MET A 68 -9.52 -0.97 10.40
N LEU A 69 -9.80 0.32 10.63
CA LEU A 69 -10.53 0.81 11.80
C LEU A 69 -12.01 0.41 11.73
N ASN A 70 -12.53 -0.28 12.77
CA ASN A 70 -13.91 -0.77 12.82
C ASN A 70 -15.00 0.32 12.82
N ARG A 71 -14.65 1.53 13.27
CA ARG A 71 -15.57 2.68 13.32
C ARG A 71 -15.01 3.75 12.40
N SER A 72 -15.18 3.59 11.10
CA SER A 72 -14.72 4.54 10.07
C SER A 72 -15.83 4.87 9.07
N SER A 73 -15.74 6.04 8.46
CA SER A 73 -16.61 6.45 7.35
C SER A 73 -16.38 5.56 6.13
N GLY A 74 -17.43 5.32 5.35
CA GLY A 74 -17.35 4.48 4.16
C GLY A 74 -17.35 2.97 4.42
N MET A 75 -17.50 2.53 5.69
CA MET A 75 -17.59 1.11 6.03
C MET A 75 -18.97 0.48 5.82
N LYS A 76 -20.03 1.29 5.77
CA LYS A 76 -21.38 0.81 5.47
C LYS A 76 -21.53 0.70 3.96
N SER A 77 -21.94 -0.48 3.51
CA SER A 77 -22.20 -0.77 2.10
C SER A 77 -23.67 -1.13 1.88
N SER A 78 -24.26 -0.63 0.79
CA SER A 78 -25.57 -1.08 0.31
C SER A 78 -25.62 -2.56 -0.04
N THR A 79 -24.47 -3.17 -0.33
CA THR A 79 -24.33 -4.59 -0.69
C THR A 79 -24.24 -5.52 0.52
N LYS A 80 -24.27 -4.99 1.74
CA LYS A 80 -24.02 -5.71 3.01
C LYS A 80 -22.64 -6.39 3.12
N ARG A 81 -21.74 -6.21 2.13
CA ARG A 81 -20.35 -6.67 2.21
C ARG A 81 -19.62 -6.00 3.36
N ASN A 82 -18.73 -6.75 4.01
CA ASN A 82 -17.88 -6.22 5.07
C ASN A 82 -16.77 -5.35 4.47
N VAL A 83 -16.90 -4.03 4.58
CA VAL A 83 -15.92 -3.08 4.05
C VAL A 83 -14.78 -2.89 5.06
N LYS A 84 -13.92 -3.91 5.14
CA LYS A 84 -12.72 -3.93 5.98
C LYS A 84 -11.56 -4.52 5.20
N PHE A 85 -10.41 -3.85 5.22
CA PHE A 85 -9.19 -4.35 4.58
C PHE A 85 -8.41 -5.25 5.54
N GLU A 86 -7.57 -6.08 4.94
CA GLU A 86 -6.65 -6.97 5.63
C GLU A 86 -5.27 -6.33 5.66
N LYS A 87 -4.50 -6.62 6.71
CA LYS A 87 -3.12 -6.16 6.82
C LYS A 87 -2.29 -6.82 5.72
N TRP A 88 -1.49 -6.02 5.01
CA TRP A 88 -0.57 -6.53 4.00
C TRP A 88 0.84 -6.65 4.58
N GLY A 89 1.27 -7.88 4.83
CA GLY A 89 2.56 -8.17 5.46
C GLY A 89 2.67 -7.63 6.89
N GLU A 90 3.90 -7.63 7.41
CA GLU A 90 4.21 -6.95 8.67
C GLU A 90 4.58 -5.48 8.42
N PRO A 91 4.28 -4.55 9.35
CA PRO A 91 4.69 -3.16 9.20
C PRO A 91 6.20 -3.09 9.17
N LEU A 92 6.74 -2.28 8.27
CA LEU A 92 8.18 -2.04 8.21
C LEU A 92 8.53 -1.08 9.34
N GLU A 93 9.42 -1.50 10.23
CA GLU A 93 9.93 -0.68 11.32
C GLU A 93 11.38 -0.30 11.02
N GLU A 94 11.62 0.99 10.83
CA GLU A 94 12.92 1.53 10.46
C GLU A 94 13.39 2.50 11.52
N GLU A 95 14.69 2.45 11.82
CA GLU A 95 15.34 3.35 12.77
C GLU A 95 16.39 4.18 12.03
N TYR A 96 16.29 5.50 12.16
CA TYR A 96 17.21 6.43 11.57
C TYR A 96 17.92 7.23 12.65
N ILE A 97 19.24 7.29 12.57
CA ILE A 97 20.03 8.20 13.39
C ILE A 97 19.93 9.58 12.73
N VAL A 98 19.43 10.55 13.49
CA VAL A 98 19.21 11.91 13.01
C VAL A 98 19.89 12.91 13.91
N THR A 99 20.52 13.92 13.31
CA THR A 99 21.12 15.02 14.03
C THR A 99 20.10 16.15 14.19
N LEU A 100 19.68 16.39 15.43
CA LEU A 100 18.73 17.45 15.77
C LEU A 100 19.45 18.62 16.41
N THR A 101 19.15 19.83 15.94
CA THR A 101 19.60 21.07 16.58
C THR A 101 18.65 21.42 17.72
N LYS A 102 19.15 21.39 18.96
CA LYS A 102 18.44 21.77 20.18
C LYS A 102 19.00 23.07 20.74
N LYS A 103 18.23 23.76 21.57
CA LYS A 103 18.67 24.96 22.30
C LYS A 103 18.79 24.64 23.78
N ASN A 104 19.89 25.06 24.40
CA ASN A 104 20.05 24.97 25.86
C ASN A 104 19.24 26.08 26.56
N GLU A 105 19.26 26.10 27.90
CA GLU A 105 18.55 27.12 28.70
C GLU A 105 19.04 28.55 28.42
N GLU A 106 20.26 28.70 27.93
CA GLU A 106 20.91 29.96 27.56
C GLU A 106 20.63 30.37 26.10
N GLY A 107 19.92 29.53 25.34
CA GLY A 107 19.53 29.76 23.95
C GLY A 107 20.58 29.36 22.90
N GLU A 108 21.71 28.80 23.32
CA GLU A 108 22.77 28.30 22.44
C GLU A 108 22.35 27.00 21.74
N GLU A 109 22.62 26.93 20.44
CA GLU A 109 22.29 25.78 19.62
C GLU A 109 23.37 24.70 19.71
N TYR A 110 22.96 23.47 19.99
CA TYR A 110 23.83 22.31 19.99
C TYR A 110 23.17 21.14 19.25
N ASN A 111 23.99 20.28 18.65
CA ASN A 111 23.52 19.14 17.89
C ASN A 111 23.48 17.89 18.77
N VAL A 112 22.40 17.13 18.68
CA VAL A 112 22.22 15.86 19.37
C VAL A 112 21.85 14.80 18.35
N GLU A 113 22.54 13.67 18.39
CA GLU A 113 22.13 12.49 17.65
C GLU A 113 21.02 11.77 18.41
N GLN A 114 19.94 11.47 17.71
CA GLN A 114 18.79 10.77 18.25
C GLN A 114 18.36 9.69 17.27
N VAL A 115 17.96 8.53 17.78
CA VAL A 115 17.31 7.49 16.98
C VAL A 115 15.84 7.84 16.86
N GLU A 116 15.36 7.95 15.64
CA GLU A 116 13.94 8.19 15.33
C GLU A 116 13.36 7.00 14.56
N LYS A 117 12.19 6.56 15.01
CA LYS A 117 11.49 5.41 14.46
C LYS A 117 10.49 5.85 13.38
N VAL A 118 10.47 5.12 12.28
CA VAL A 118 9.45 5.20 11.23
C VAL A 118 8.76 3.84 11.12
N THR A 119 7.43 3.84 11.09
CA THR A 119 6.62 2.64 10.86
C THR A 119 5.82 2.80 9.58
N ILE A 120 5.98 1.87 8.65
CA ILE A 120 5.27 1.87 7.36
C ILE A 120 4.29 0.71 7.34
N GLY A 121 2.99 1.01 7.28
CA GLY A 121 1.93 0.01 7.29
C GLY A 121 1.19 -0.06 5.95
N PHE A 122 0.73 -1.26 5.60
CA PHE A 122 -0.02 -1.51 4.36
C PHE A 122 -1.28 -2.32 4.62
N SER A 123 -2.29 -2.11 3.79
CA SER A 123 -3.54 -2.86 3.82
C SER A 123 -4.04 -3.15 2.41
N LEU A 124 -4.75 -4.25 2.25
CA LEU A 124 -5.28 -4.71 0.99
C LEU A 124 -6.76 -5.06 1.13
N ALA A 125 -7.56 -4.65 0.14
CA ALA A 125 -8.96 -5.04 0.07
C ALA A 125 -9.08 -6.55 -0.24
N PRO A 126 -9.88 -7.31 0.54
CA PRO A 126 -10.20 -8.68 0.21
C PRO A 126 -10.81 -8.78 -1.19
N LYS A 127 -10.62 -9.94 -1.84
CA LYS A 127 -11.05 -10.16 -3.23
C LYS A 127 -12.53 -9.84 -3.45
N GLU A 128 -13.38 -10.20 -2.49
CA GLU A 128 -14.82 -9.94 -2.52
C GLU A 128 -15.15 -8.45 -2.72
N LEU A 129 -14.44 -7.53 -2.06
CA LEU A 129 -14.70 -6.09 -2.20
C LEU A 129 -14.30 -5.56 -3.59
N ARG A 130 -13.37 -6.23 -4.28
CA ARG A 130 -12.83 -5.80 -5.58
C ARG A 130 -13.65 -6.34 -6.76
N GLU A 131 -14.46 -7.36 -6.54
CA GLU A 131 -15.28 -7.98 -7.58
C GLU A 131 -16.63 -7.27 -7.77
N PRO A 132 -17.18 -7.27 -8.99
CA PRO A 132 -18.53 -6.77 -9.24
C PRO A 132 -19.57 -7.39 -8.29
N HIS A 133 -20.64 -6.63 -8.03
CA HIS A 133 -21.79 -7.08 -7.26
C HIS A 133 -23.05 -6.76 -8.05
N ASP A 134 -23.91 -7.75 -8.28
CA ASP A 134 -25.17 -7.59 -9.02
C ASP A 134 -25.01 -6.85 -10.35
N GLY A 135 -23.97 -7.21 -11.12
CA GLY A 135 -23.66 -6.58 -12.42
C GLY A 135 -23.06 -5.17 -12.35
N THR A 136 -22.88 -4.61 -11.15
CA THR A 136 -22.24 -3.31 -10.93
C THR A 136 -20.77 -3.51 -10.56
N ASP A 137 -19.87 -2.83 -11.27
CA ASP A 137 -18.45 -2.82 -10.94
C ASP A 137 -18.21 -2.32 -9.51
N ALA A 138 -17.33 -2.99 -8.76
CA ALA A 138 -17.00 -2.66 -7.39
C ALA A 138 -16.63 -1.17 -7.18
N GLY A 139 -15.97 -0.57 -8.18
CA GLY A 139 -15.58 0.84 -8.16
C GLY A 139 -16.75 1.83 -8.19
N ASN A 140 -17.91 1.42 -8.70
CA ASN A 140 -19.11 2.23 -8.81
C ASN A 140 -20.05 2.05 -7.61
N LEU A 141 -19.79 1.09 -6.72
CA LEU A 141 -20.52 0.95 -5.47
C LEU A 141 -20.21 2.10 -4.51
N ASP A 142 -21.03 2.25 -3.48
CA ASP A 142 -20.89 3.29 -2.46
C ASP A 142 -19.52 3.28 -1.77
N TYR A 143 -19.04 2.10 -1.35
CA TYR A 143 -17.72 1.94 -0.77
C TYR A 143 -16.59 2.20 -1.78
N GLY A 144 -16.74 1.76 -3.04
CA GLY A 144 -15.74 1.98 -4.10
C GLY A 144 -15.56 3.47 -4.43
N ARG A 145 -16.67 4.22 -4.48
CA ARG A 145 -16.65 5.69 -4.64
C ARG A 145 -16.05 6.41 -3.44
N HIS A 146 -16.26 5.89 -2.22
CA HIS A 146 -15.63 6.41 -1.02
C HIS A 146 -14.12 6.16 -1.05
N MET A 147 -13.68 4.94 -1.37
CA MET A 147 -12.26 4.55 -1.47
C MET A 147 -11.50 5.37 -2.51
N LYS A 148 -12.16 5.74 -3.61
CA LYS A 148 -11.57 6.64 -4.61
C LYS A 148 -11.06 7.97 -4.01
N LYS A 149 -11.69 8.47 -2.94
CA LYS A 149 -11.30 9.72 -2.27
C LYS A 149 -10.15 9.54 -1.26
N ASN A 150 -9.80 8.29 -0.94
CA ASN A 150 -8.72 7.91 -0.03
C ASN A 150 -7.50 7.31 -0.76
N ILE A 151 -7.42 7.46 -2.09
CA ILE A 151 -6.25 7.02 -2.85
C ILE A 151 -5.04 7.89 -2.50
N GLY A 152 -3.98 7.26 -2.00
CA GLY A 152 -2.72 7.92 -1.65
C GLY A 152 -2.06 7.25 -0.46
N VAL A 153 -0.95 7.81 -0.02
CA VAL A 153 -0.20 7.36 1.16
C VAL A 153 -0.47 8.35 2.29
N SER A 154 -0.99 7.86 3.42
CA SER A 154 -1.26 8.69 4.59
C SER A 154 0.05 9.00 5.32
N ILE A 155 0.42 10.28 5.39
CA ILE A 155 1.62 10.74 6.09
C ILE A 155 1.21 11.13 7.52
N MET A 156 1.64 10.32 8.49
CA MET A 156 1.22 10.38 9.89
C MET A 156 2.33 10.88 10.80
N ARG A 157 2.04 11.93 11.58
CA ARG A 157 2.94 12.51 12.57
C ARG A 157 2.30 12.45 13.94
N SER A 158 2.88 11.68 14.87
CA SER A 158 2.38 11.54 16.25
C SER A 158 0.87 11.24 16.35
N GLY A 159 0.38 10.36 15.48
CA GLY A 159 -1.02 9.93 15.48
C GLY A 159 -2.01 10.88 14.79
N ARG A 160 -1.55 11.99 14.20
CA ARG A 160 -2.34 12.89 13.34
C ARG A 160 -1.86 12.77 11.90
N GLU A 161 -2.79 12.76 10.94
CA GLU A 161 -2.42 12.88 9.51
C GLU A 161 -2.03 14.32 9.19
N LEU A 162 -0.89 14.48 8.53
CA LEU A 162 -0.52 15.73 7.90
C LEU A 162 -1.27 15.86 6.57
N GLU A 163 -1.04 14.88 5.68
CA GLU A 163 -1.65 14.85 4.36
C GLU A 163 -1.82 13.41 3.85
N LEU A 164 -2.67 13.28 2.83
CA LEU A 164 -2.77 12.09 1.99
C LEU A 164 -2.00 12.37 0.70
N GLU A 165 -0.78 11.83 0.60
CA GLU A 165 0.10 12.09 -0.52
C GLU A 165 -0.28 11.23 -1.73
N THR A 166 -0.76 11.89 -2.77
CA THR A 166 -1.19 11.24 -4.01
C THR A 166 -0.04 11.00 -4.97
N LYS A 167 1.10 11.69 -4.82
CA LYS A 167 2.23 11.56 -5.73
C LYS A 167 2.72 10.13 -5.82
N PHE A 168 2.83 9.41 -4.71
CA PHE A 168 3.16 7.96 -4.67
C PHE A 168 2.32 7.09 -5.62
N VAL A 169 1.17 7.60 -6.06
CA VAL A 169 0.28 6.98 -7.03
C VAL A 169 0.50 7.62 -8.40
N SER A 170 1.55 7.20 -9.10
CA SER A 170 1.91 7.74 -10.43
C SER A 170 0.88 7.40 -11.52
N SER A 171 0.13 6.30 -11.37
CA SER A 171 -0.86 5.84 -12.34
C SER A 171 -2.28 6.29 -12.00
N LYS A 172 -3.08 6.66 -13.02
CA LYS A 172 -4.53 6.87 -12.87
C LYS A 172 -5.32 5.56 -12.75
N ASP A 173 -4.68 4.47 -12.34
CA ASP A 173 -5.27 3.15 -12.33
C ASP A 173 -6.41 3.08 -11.29
N PRO A 174 -7.64 2.70 -11.70
CA PRO A 174 -8.75 2.49 -10.79
C PRO A 174 -8.46 1.54 -9.62
N ARG A 175 -7.52 0.61 -9.77
CA ARG A 175 -7.13 -0.37 -8.76
C ARG A 175 -6.46 0.25 -7.53
N ASN A 176 -5.95 1.48 -7.64
CA ASN A 176 -5.32 2.20 -6.53
C ASN A 176 -6.26 2.47 -5.34
N ARG A 177 -7.56 2.23 -5.49
CA ARG A 177 -8.54 2.32 -4.40
C ARG A 177 -8.61 1.08 -3.51
N TRP A 178 -7.94 -0.01 -3.90
CA TRP A 178 -8.06 -1.32 -3.24
C TRP A 178 -6.90 -1.66 -2.33
N TRP A 179 -6.02 -0.70 -2.05
CA TRP A 179 -4.94 -0.81 -1.09
C TRP A 179 -4.88 0.49 -0.27
N GLY A 180 -4.28 0.40 0.92
CA GLY A 180 -3.94 1.54 1.75
C GLY A 180 -2.47 1.47 2.17
N ALA A 181 -1.84 2.62 2.38
CA ALA A 181 -0.49 2.73 2.90
C ALA A 181 -0.37 3.92 3.85
N GLU A 182 0.38 3.77 4.93
CA GLU A 182 0.66 4.85 5.87
C GLU A 182 2.13 4.87 6.29
N VAL A 183 2.67 6.06 6.47
CA VAL A 183 4.00 6.30 7.02
C VAL A 183 3.85 7.05 8.34
N HIS A 184 4.15 6.39 9.44
CA HIS A 184 4.14 6.96 10.79
C HIS A 184 5.54 7.36 11.20
N PHE A 185 5.70 8.60 11.65
CA PHE A 185 6.97 9.10 12.15
C PHE A 185 6.80 10.03 13.36
N SER A 186 7.89 10.21 14.09
CA SER A 186 8.01 11.05 15.27
C SER A 186 8.36 12.51 14.91
N PRO A 187 8.11 13.48 15.81
CA PRO A 187 8.43 14.88 15.56
C PRO A 187 9.89 15.19 15.23
N GLY A 188 10.85 14.36 15.64
CA GLY A 188 12.27 14.58 15.34
C GLY A 188 12.58 14.54 13.84
N LEU A 189 11.78 13.84 13.05
CA LEU A 189 11.94 13.76 11.60
C LEU A 189 11.33 14.97 10.86
N ASP A 190 10.74 15.95 11.55
CA ASP A 190 10.07 17.11 10.92
C ASP A 190 10.99 17.87 9.94
N LYS A 191 12.22 18.19 10.36
CA LYS A 191 13.18 18.93 9.52
C LYS A 191 13.65 18.10 8.31
N ILE A 192 13.79 16.79 8.50
CA ILE A 192 14.27 15.85 7.49
C ILE A 192 13.21 15.60 6.42
N LEU A 193 11.97 15.33 6.84
CA LEU A 193 10.83 15.11 5.93
C LEU A 193 10.27 16.42 5.35
N GLY A 194 10.75 17.57 5.82
CA GLY A 194 10.34 18.88 5.35
C GLY A 194 8.93 19.24 5.77
N VAL A 195 8.58 18.94 7.02
CA VAL A 195 7.30 19.28 7.62
C VAL A 195 7.16 20.80 7.68
N THR A 196 6.09 21.32 7.09
CA THR A 196 5.84 22.76 7.02
C THR A 196 5.52 23.35 8.40
N ASN A 197 5.72 24.67 8.57
CA ASN A 197 5.41 25.36 9.84
C ASN A 197 3.95 25.16 10.30
N ASN A 198 3.00 25.13 9.36
CA ASN A 198 1.60 24.87 9.65
C ASN A 198 1.28 23.39 9.96
N LYS A 199 2.29 22.49 9.88
CA LYS A 199 2.20 21.04 10.12
C LYS A 199 1.06 20.41 9.31
N GLN A 200 1.04 20.69 8.02
CA GLN A 200 0.06 20.14 7.08
C GLN A 200 0.70 19.33 5.94
N HIS A 201 1.99 19.53 5.65
CA HIS A 201 2.66 18.85 4.54
C HIS A 201 4.07 18.42 4.91
N ALA A 202 4.55 17.31 4.34
CA ALA A 202 5.94 16.83 4.41
C ALA A 202 6.60 17.02 3.03
N LYS A 203 7.06 18.24 2.76
CA LYS A 203 7.47 18.67 1.40
C LYS A 203 8.62 17.86 0.81
N LYS A 204 9.62 17.47 1.61
CA LYS A 204 10.79 16.74 1.10
C LYS A 204 10.42 15.30 0.75
N LEU A 205 9.65 14.62 1.61
CA LEU A 205 9.13 13.28 1.32
C LEU A 205 8.22 13.30 0.09
N SER A 206 7.32 14.28 0.00
CA SER A 206 6.46 14.51 -1.17
C SER A 206 7.26 14.75 -2.47
N ALA A 207 8.40 15.43 -2.39
CA ALA A 207 9.24 15.72 -3.56
C ALA A 207 9.94 14.48 -4.13
N VAL A 208 10.20 13.47 -3.31
CA VAL A 208 10.84 12.21 -3.73
C VAL A 208 9.85 11.05 -3.89
N ALA A 209 8.55 11.28 -3.66
CA ALA A 209 7.53 10.24 -3.70
C ALA A 209 7.46 9.46 -5.02
N ASN A 210 7.86 10.08 -6.13
CA ASN A 210 7.93 9.50 -7.48
C ASN A 210 9.36 9.46 -8.04
N LYS A 211 10.36 9.59 -7.18
CA LYS A 211 11.76 9.51 -7.58
C LYS A 211 12.36 8.19 -7.15
N ASP A 212 13.27 7.71 -7.98
CA ASP A 212 14.12 6.55 -7.74
C ASP A 212 15.54 6.99 -7.36
N TRP A 213 16.39 6.04 -6.98
CA TRP A 213 17.78 6.33 -6.63
C TRP A 213 18.55 6.90 -7.83
N ASP A 214 18.26 6.38 -9.03
CA ASP A 214 18.88 6.76 -10.30
C ASP A 214 18.62 8.23 -10.67
N ASP A 215 17.53 8.83 -10.19
CA ASP A 215 17.27 10.27 -10.39
C ASP A 215 18.30 11.19 -9.69
N PHE A 216 19.15 10.61 -8.85
CA PHE A 216 20.20 11.27 -8.10
C PHE A 216 21.59 10.69 -8.40
N GLU A 217 21.75 9.97 -9.51
CA GLU A 217 23.05 9.45 -9.93
C GLU A 217 24.05 10.57 -10.25
N GLU A 218 25.31 10.35 -9.90
CA GLU A 218 26.41 11.21 -10.31
C GLU A 218 27.43 10.41 -11.13
N GLY A 219 27.33 10.49 -12.46
CA GLY A 219 28.23 9.77 -13.36
C GLY A 219 27.69 8.38 -13.73
N LYS A 220 28.42 7.31 -13.40
CA LYS A 220 28.04 5.92 -13.66
C LYS A 220 28.00 5.12 -12.36
N GLU A 221 27.29 5.64 -11.38
CA GLU A 221 27.13 4.99 -10.10
C GLU A 221 26.11 3.85 -10.18
N THR A 222 26.32 2.82 -9.37
CA THR A 222 25.31 1.80 -9.07
C THR A 222 24.42 2.26 -7.93
N ASP A 223 23.20 1.73 -7.78
CA ASP A 223 22.29 2.02 -6.66
C ASP A 223 22.97 1.95 -5.29
N LEU A 224 23.88 0.98 -5.11
CA LEU A 224 24.58 0.79 -3.84
C LEU A 224 25.57 1.93 -3.57
N GLN A 225 26.24 2.43 -4.62
CA GLN A 225 27.12 3.59 -4.52
C GLN A 225 26.33 4.87 -4.25
N ILE A 226 25.22 5.08 -4.96
CA ILE A 226 24.31 6.21 -4.74
C ILE A 226 23.83 6.23 -3.28
N LYS A 227 23.36 5.09 -2.76
CA LYS A 227 22.91 4.97 -1.36
C LYS A 227 24.02 5.30 -0.35
N LYS A 228 25.24 4.78 -0.57
CA LYS A 228 26.38 5.04 0.32
C LYS A 228 26.79 6.51 0.29
N ARG A 229 26.83 7.12 -0.89
CA ARG A 229 27.16 8.53 -1.08
C ARG A 229 26.13 9.44 -0.42
N LEU A 230 24.85 9.28 -0.77
CA LEU A 230 23.77 10.09 -0.19
C LEU A 230 23.68 9.94 1.32
N LYS A 231 23.96 8.77 1.89
CA LYS A 231 23.98 8.58 3.34
C LYS A 231 25.02 9.44 4.05
N ILE A 232 26.10 9.83 3.36
CA ILE A 232 27.17 10.69 3.90
C ILE A 232 26.92 12.16 3.52
N GLU A 233 26.61 12.45 2.25
CA GLU A 233 26.49 13.80 1.72
C GLU A 233 25.18 14.49 2.11
N ASP A 234 24.05 13.78 1.98
CA ASP A 234 22.72 14.28 2.36
C ASP A 234 21.90 13.17 3.04
N PRO A 235 22.15 12.92 4.35
CA PRO A 235 21.41 11.92 5.12
C PRO A 235 19.90 12.15 5.08
N GLY A 236 19.46 13.41 4.96
CA GLY A 236 18.03 13.74 4.93
C GLY A 236 17.36 13.29 3.64
N LEU A 237 18.01 13.50 2.50
CA LEU A 237 17.55 13.00 1.21
C LEU A 237 17.58 11.46 1.16
N TYR A 238 18.64 10.83 1.69
CA TYR A 238 18.73 9.38 1.81
C TYR A 238 17.54 8.79 2.57
N ILE A 239 17.20 9.34 3.75
CA ILE A 239 16.05 8.88 4.55
C ILE A 239 14.74 9.02 3.77
N CYS A 240 14.53 10.16 3.10
CA CYS A 240 13.31 10.37 2.31
C CYS A 240 13.19 9.37 1.15
N LEU A 241 14.28 9.11 0.43
CA LEU A 241 14.32 8.15 -0.68
C LEU A 241 14.13 6.71 -0.21
N ASP A 242 14.73 6.35 0.92
CA ASP A 242 14.60 5.01 1.51
C ASP A 242 13.15 4.71 1.91
N ILE A 243 12.50 5.64 2.62
CA ILE A 243 11.07 5.55 2.94
C ILE A 243 10.24 5.47 1.66
N ALA A 244 10.50 6.35 0.68
CA ALA A 244 9.72 6.39 -0.55
C ALA A 244 9.84 5.10 -1.37
N THR A 245 11.06 4.54 -1.46
CA THR A 245 11.33 3.29 -2.16
C THR A 245 10.60 2.12 -1.50
N LYS A 246 10.65 2.01 -0.16
CA LYS A 246 9.94 0.97 0.59
C LYS A 246 8.43 1.02 0.40
N VAL A 247 7.86 2.22 0.39
CA VAL A 247 6.44 2.46 0.11
C VAL A 247 6.10 2.04 -1.32
N ARG A 248 6.84 2.53 -2.33
CA ARG A 248 6.60 2.21 -3.75
C ARG A 248 6.72 0.72 -4.03
N ASN A 249 7.75 0.06 -3.53
CA ASN A 249 7.95 -1.37 -3.75
C ASN A 249 6.78 -2.21 -3.22
N ASN A 250 6.23 -1.86 -2.06
CA ASN A 250 5.05 -2.54 -1.52
C ASN A 250 3.77 -2.22 -2.29
N ILE A 251 3.59 -0.97 -2.73
CA ILE A 251 2.47 -0.60 -3.61
C ILE A 251 2.52 -1.41 -4.90
N SER A 252 3.68 -1.52 -5.54
CA SER A 252 3.88 -2.32 -6.76
C SER A 252 3.50 -3.79 -6.53
N LYS A 253 3.99 -4.40 -5.45
CA LYS A 253 3.63 -5.79 -5.07
C LYS A 253 2.13 -5.97 -4.87
N MET A 254 1.47 -5.08 -4.13
CA MET A 254 0.01 -5.14 -3.94
C MET A 254 -0.75 -5.00 -5.27
N MET A 255 -0.29 -4.11 -6.16
CA MET A 255 -0.89 -3.90 -7.47
C MET A 255 -0.75 -5.11 -8.40
N GLU A 256 0.39 -5.81 -8.34
CA GLU A 256 0.61 -7.09 -9.03
C GLU A 256 -0.31 -8.18 -8.48
N THR A 257 -0.44 -8.31 -7.16
CA THR A 257 -1.37 -9.25 -6.53
C THR A 257 -2.81 -9.00 -6.96
N ILE A 258 -3.26 -7.74 -7.00
CA ILE A 258 -4.58 -7.37 -7.51
C ILE A 258 -4.73 -7.76 -8.99
N ALA A 259 -3.68 -7.59 -9.80
CA ALA A 259 -3.67 -7.96 -11.21
C ALA A 259 -3.84 -9.48 -11.41
N LYS A 260 -3.02 -10.28 -10.72
CA LYS A 260 -3.02 -11.75 -10.78
C LYS A 260 -4.38 -12.32 -10.35
N ALA A 261 -4.97 -11.80 -9.28
CA ALA A 261 -6.29 -12.22 -8.78
C ALA A 261 -7.43 -12.00 -9.81
N ARG A 262 -7.29 -11.02 -10.72
CA ARG A 262 -8.27 -10.79 -11.77
C ARG A 262 -8.12 -11.79 -12.92
N THR A 263 -6.89 -12.17 -13.26
CA THR A 263 -6.62 -13.12 -14.34
C THR A 263 -7.19 -14.50 -14.02
N SER A 264 -7.09 -14.96 -12.75
CA SER A 264 -7.70 -16.21 -12.32
C SER A 264 -9.24 -16.20 -12.38
N SER A 265 -9.88 -15.06 -12.08
CA SER A 265 -11.34 -14.90 -12.23
C SER A 265 -11.84 -14.91 -13.69
N LYS A 266 -10.97 -14.60 -14.65
CA LYS A 266 -11.28 -14.67 -16.09
C LYS A 266 -11.08 -16.08 -16.70
N SER A 267 -10.57 -17.05 -15.95
CA SER A 267 -10.42 -18.44 -16.41
C SER A 267 -11.78 -19.07 -16.82
N GLY A 268 -12.90 -18.54 -16.32
CA GLY A 268 -14.24 -18.94 -16.76
C GLY A 268 -14.73 -18.33 -18.08
N ARG A 269 -13.97 -17.46 -18.77
CA ARG A 269 -14.46 -16.72 -19.96
C ARG A 269 -13.54 -16.85 -21.18
N LYS A 270 -13.83 -17.88 -22.00
CA LYS A 270 -13.34 -18.18 -23.37
C LYS A 270 -11.82 -18.30 -23.53
N LYS A 271 -11.34 -19.56 -23.58
CA LYS A 271 -10.04 -19.95 -24.16
C LYS A 271 -9.84 -19.28 -25.52
N ARG A 272 -8.99 -18.26 -25.58
CA ARG A 272 -8.43 -17.69 -26.83
C ARG A 272 -6.93 -17.96 -26.97
N HIS A 273 -6.44 -18.96 -26.24
CA HIS A 273 -5.19 -19.69 -26.55
C HIS A 273 -5.55 -21.17 -26.64
N ALA A 274 -6.22 -21.53 -27.73
CA ALA A 274 -6.39 -22.93 -28.12
C ALA A 274 -5.16 -23.46 -28.87
N ASP A 275 -4.23 -22.58 -29.27
CA ASP A 275 -3.13 -22.93 -30.15
C ASP A 275 -1.81 -22.30 -29.68
N SER A 276 -1.25 -22.82 -28.57
CA SER A 276 0.15 -22.53 -28.21
C SER A 276 1.02 -23.69 -28.69
N PRO A 277 2.23 -23.42 -29.22
CA PRO A 277 3.17 -24.45 -29.68
C PRO A 277 3.48 -25.51 -28.62
N GLU A 278 3.51 -25.09 -27.35
CA GLU A 278 3.78 -25.94 -26.20
C GLU A 278 2.67 -27.00 -26.04
N ARG A 279 1.40 -26.63 -26.23
CA ARG A 279 0.26 -27.56 -26.15
C ARG A 279 0.25 -28.57 -27.29
N LYS A 280 0.59 -28.12 -28.51
CA LYS A 280 0.77 -29.01 -29.67
C LYS A 280 1.90 -30.02 -29.42
N GLY A 281 2.98 -29.59 -28.76
CA GLY A 281 4.06 -30.48 -28.31
C GLY A 281 3.59 -31.52 -27.29
N THR A 282 2.85 -31.09 -26.25
CA THR A 282 2.32 -32.01 -25.22
C THR A 282 1.27 -32.99 -25.79
N GLU A 283 0.39 -32.55 -26.68
CA GLU A 283 -0.59 -33.42 -27.35
C GLU A 283 0.08 -34.42 -28.29
N ALA A 284 1.08 -34.00 -29.09
CA ALA A 284 1.86 -34.92 -29.92
C ALA A 284 2.60 -35.98 -29.08
N THR A 285 3.03 -35.62 -27.88
CA THR A 285 3.69 -36.55 -26.94
C THR A 285 2.69 -37.53 -26.31
N LYS A 286 1.45 -37.11 -26.07
CA LYS A 286 0.37 -37.99 -25.60
C LYS A 286 -0.08 -38.99 -26.67
N VAL A 287 -0.20 -38.56 -27.92
CA VAL A 287 -0.52 -39.45 -29.06
C VAL A 287 0.56 -40.51 -29.24
N ARG A 288 1.85 -40.15 -29.13
CA ARG A 288 2.96 -41.12 -29.15
C ARG A 288 2.92 -42.14 -28.01
N LYS A 289 2.41 -41.74 -26.84
CA LYS A 289 2.25 -42.62 -25.66
C LYS A 289 1.12 -43.63 -25.87
N GLU A 290 0.03 -43.22 -26.53
CA GLU A 290 -1.06 -44.11 -26.96
C GLU A 290 -0.62 -45.07 -28.08
N GLU A 291 0.31 -44.66 -28.93
CA GLU A 291 0.95 -45.48 -29.97
C GLU A 291 2.07 -46.40 -29.43
N GLY A 292 2.32 -46.40 -28.12
CA GLY A 292 3.21 -47.34 -27.44
C GLY A 292 4.68 -46.90 -27.32
N HIS A 293 4.99 -45.62 -27.55
CA HIS A 293 6.34 -45.08 -27.38
C HIS A 293 6.49 -44.36 -26.03
N GLU A 294 7.39 -44.85 -25.18
CA GLU A 294 7.75 -44.22 -23.89
C GLU A 294 9.08 -43.45 -24.02
N GLY A 295 9.14 -42.26 -23.42
CA GLY A 295 10.37 -41.47 -23.27
C GLY A 295 11.02 -41.67 -21.90
N GLU A 296 12.28 -41.25 -21.75
CA GLU A 296 13.08 -41.49 -20.53
C GLU A 296 12.48 -40.93 -19.23
N SER A 297 11.68 -39.86 -19.30
CA SER A 297 11.00 -39.27 -18.14
C SER A 297 9.62 -39.89 -17.83
N ASP A 298 9.11 -40.81 -18.67
CA ASP A 298 7.78 -41.42 -18.51
C ASP A 298 7.67 -42.46 -17.38
N PRO A 299 8.69 -43.27 -17.02
CA PRO A 299 8.59 -44.17 -15.86
C PRO A 299 8.59 -43.41 -14.53
N ASP A 300 9.39 -42.35 -14.41
CA ASP A 300 9.39 -41.45 -13.24
C ASP A 300 8.01 -40.79 -13.04
N GLU A 301 7.27 -40.55 -14.12
CA GLU A 301 5.92 -39.99 -14.08
C GLU A 301 4.83 -40.99 -13.64
N LYS A 302 5.12 -42.29 -13.67
CA LYS A 302 4.21 -43.36 -13.22
C LYS A 302 4.55 -43.89 -11.83
N GLU A 303 5.83 -43.91 -11.47
CA GLU A 303 6.33 -44.57 -10.25
C GLU A 303 6.56 -43.62 -9.06
N LEU A 304 6.90 -42.34 -9.29
CA LEU A 304 7.20 -41.39 -8.20
C LEU A 304 5.98 -40.55 -7.82
N SER A 305 5.81 -40.27 -6.53
CA SER A 305 4.81 -39.32 -6.05
C SER A 305 5.16 -37.88 -6.44
N LYS A 306 4.17 -36.96 -6.39
CA LYS A 306 4.39 -35.53 -6.71
C LYS A 306 5.49 -34.92 -5.84
N ASP A 307 5.55 -35.32 -4.56
CA ASP A 307 6.51 -34.79 -3.59
C ASP A 307 7.95 -35.28 -3.87
N GLU A 308 8.13 -36.55 -4.22
CA GLU A 308 9.46 -37.10 -4.58
C GLU A 308 10.02 -36.50 -5.88
N ARG A 309 9.15 -36.08 -6.81
CA ARG A 309 9.57 -35.37 -8.03
C ARG A 309 10.04 -33.95 -7.74
N MET A 310 9.40 -33.28 -6.79
CA MET A 310 9.85 -31.95 -6.36
C MET A 310 11.23 -32.04 -5.72
N GLU A 311 11.47 -33.05 -4.88
CA GLU A 311 12.78 -33.22 -4.23
C GLU A 311 13.91 -33.47 -5.24
N ARG A 312 13.72 -34.36 -6.23
CA ARG A 312 14.72 -34.59 -7.29
C ARG A 312 14.96 -33.36 -8.17
N LEU A 313 13.91 -32.60 -8.46
CA LEU A 313 14.02 -31.40 -9.28
C LEU A 313 14.68 -30.26 -8.49
N GLU A 314 14.47 -30.20 -7.18
CA GLU A 314 15.15 -29.27 -6.26
C GLU A 314 16.65 -29.57 -6.14
N GLU A 315 17.03 -30.83 -5.98
CA GLU A 315 18.45 -31.25 -5.99
C GLU A 315 19.14 -30.86 -7.31
N PHE A 316 18.46 -31.01 -8.44
CA PHE A 316 19.00 -30.64 -9.74
C PHE A 316 19.14 -29.11 -9.90
N LEU A 317 18.14 -28.34 -9.49
CA LEU A 317 18.19 -26.87 -9.56
C LEU A 317 19.26 -26.29 -8.63
N GLN A 318 19.50 -26.90 -7.47
CA GLN A 318 20.62 -26.56 -6.59
C GLN A 318 21.98 -26.85 -7.25
N LYS A 319 22.09 -27.96 -7.97
CA LYS A 319 23.33 -28.36 -8.67
C LYS A 319 23.71 -27.43 -9.83
N ILE A 320 22.74 -26.70 -10.39
CA ILE A 320 22.93 -25.79 -11.53
C ILE A 320 23.06 -24.32 -11.07
N GLU A 321 23.06 -24.04 -9.76
CA GLU A 321 23.07 -22.66 -9.21
C GLU A 321 21.98 -21.78 -9.83
N ALA A 322 20.77 -22.33 -10.01
CA ALA A 322 19.64 -21.54 -10.52
C ALA A 322 19.16 -20.55 -9.44
N ASP A 323 19.06 -19.27 -9.81
CA ASP A 323 18.50 -18.24 -8.92
C ASP A 323 17.01 -18.54 -8.64
N ASN A 324 16.71 -18.70 -7.34
CA ASN A 324 15.37 -18.88 -6.77
C ASN A 324 14.62 -20.17 -7.20
N PRO A 325 15.12 -21.36 -6.83
CA PRO A 325 14.64 -22.66 -7.31
C PRO A 325 13.17 -22.94 -6.96
N SER A 326 12.68 -22.45 -5.81
CA SER A 326 11.32 -22.73 -5.31
C SER A 326 10.19 -22.21 -6.21
N GLU A 327 10.40 -21.10 -6.93
CA GLU A 327 9.39 -20.50 -7.82
C GLU A 327 9.34 -21.24 -9.17
N ALA A 328 10.48 -21.71 -9.68
CA ALA A 328 10.56 -22.51 -10.91
C ALA A 328 9.94 -23.92 -10.74
N LEU A 329 10.10 -24.53 -9.56
CA LEU A 329 9.57 -25.86 -9.21
C LEU A 329 8.04 -25.94 -9.25
N GLY A 330 7.36 -24.90 -8.75
CA GLY A 330 5.90 -24.84 -8.74
C GLY A 330 5.30 -24.78 -10.15
N ASP A 331 5.89 -23.97 -11.02
CA ASP A 331 5.41 -23.81 -12.39
C ASP A 331 5.68 -25.05 -13.26
N ILE A 332 6.81 -25.74 -13.09
CA ILE A 332 7.16 -26.94 -13.88
C ILE A 332 6.23 -28.12 -13.55
N THR A 333 5.94 -28.32 -12.26
CA THR A 333 5.11 -29.45 -11.81
C THR A 333 3.63 -29.28 -12.14
N ASP A 334 3.10 -28.05 -12.11
CA ASP A 334 1.69 -27.79 -12.44
C ASP A 334 1.43 -27.70 -13.95
N THR A 335 2.45 -27.45 -14.77
CA THR A 335 2.33 -27.42 -16.25
C THR A 335 2.57 -28.77 -16.92
N GLY A 336 3.07 -29.78 -16.20
CA GLY A 336 3.36 -31.12 -16.74
C GLY A 336 4.50 -31.13 -17.76
N LEU A 337 5.46 -30.21 -17.60
CA LEU A 337 6.66 -30.13 -18.44
C LEU A 337 7.58 -31.34 -18.15
N LYS A 338 7.98 -32.05 -19.22
CA LYS A 338 8.94 -33.16 -19.11
C LYS A 338 10.35 -32.61 -18.89
N TYR A 339 11.08 -33.18 -17.94
CA TYR A 339 12.47 -32.86 -17.62
C TYR A 339 13.37 -34.07 -17.89
N THR A 340 14.58 -33.82 -18.38
CA THR A 340 15.61 -34.85 -18.57
C THR A 340 16.86 -34.41 -17.82
N PHE A 341 17.32 -35.23 -16.88
CA PHE A 341 18.59 -35.01 -16.21
C PHE A 341 19.70 -35.58 -17.12
N ALA A 342 20.52 -34.71 -17.71
CA ALA A 342 21.70 -35.11 -18.48
C ALA A 342 22.94 -35.17 -17.60
#